data_AF-A0A2G6MRV6-F1
#
_entry.id   AF-A0A2G6MRV6-F1
#
_cell.length_a   1.000
_cell.length_b   1.000
_cell.length_c   1.000
_cell.angle_alpha   90.00
_cell.angle_beta   90.00
_cell.angle_gamma   90.00
#
_symmetry.space_group_name_H-M   'P 1'
#
loop_
_entity.id
_entity.type
_entity.pdbx_description
1 polymer ?
#
loop_
_entity_poly.entity_id
_entity_poly.type
_entity_poly.pdbx_seq_one_letter_code
_entity_poly.pdbx_strand_id
1 'polypeptide(L)'
;DIISYTLYVDGVLEERSFVRDSSLGSIQEQFEESLLAAATAINELNEDLDLSLEGMTIKSEAGKTIGVQNFSVMDNAGIRLDNFTNFNSGDVLSFQIEETDPGTGAAVSTKEVTVNLEGIDTEDQELMGKTFYDALKAALGDNQNFSVVHDPSNNGVIIRTTNGNGIRMGQGKNDTGNDAVVGISVLDGSTGTGAPADHELRFNDTADPSDIVIYNANEVSTDSITFSDNGVLFQIHEAHAAAGAKSGVVTGTITMVVDKGIQIGSNISGNGSLFQEMLAPVGSSILTFGGKDGFTGFSSAGTETISFTLDGHNISFTTTSAASTSDLDLAALFATEIEQDLTAAGVEEDYQVILSGSSVSVLKSKDLDDPIVIKDFSDSLGSNAKVRVAT
;
A
#
# COMPACT_ATOMS: atom_id res chain seq x y z
N ASP A 1 -2.38 15.67 -1.77
CA ASP A 1 -2.57 14.40 -1.04
C ASP A 1 -1.41 14.24 -0.07
N ILE A 2 -1.65 13.59 1.06
CA ILE A 2 -0.62 13.16 2.01
C ILE A 2 -0.55 11.65 1.97
N ILE A 3 0.62 11.12 1.64
CA ILE A 3 0.85 9.68 1.58
C ILE A 3 1.60 9.28 2.82
N SER A 4 1.10 8.26 3.50
CA SER A 4 1.70 7.69 4.69
C SER A 4 1.79 6.18 4.61
N TYR A 5 2.85 5.63 5.19
CA TYR A 5 3.09 4.20 5.27
C TYR A 5 4.09 3.89 6.38
N THR A 6 4.14 2.63 6.80
CA THR A 6 5.18 2.12 7.68
C THR A 6 6.00 1.09 6.92
N LEU A 7 7.31 1.31 6.81
CA LEU A 7 8.25 0.30 6.34
C LEU A 7 8.51 -0.70 7.47
N TYR A 8 8.24 -1.97 7.21
CA TYR A 8 8.53 -3.09 8.10
C TYR A 8 9.80 -3.79 7.63
N VAL A 9 10.78 -3.95 8.51
CA VAL A 9 11.99 -4.75 8.25
C VAL A 9 12.31 -5.62 9.47
N ASP A 10 12.04 -6.91 9.37
CA ASP A 10 12.32 -7.92 10.41
C ASP A 10 11.93 -7.50 11.85
N GLY A 11 10.74 -6.90 11.97
CA GLY A 11 10.19 -6.44 13.25
C GLY A 11 10.49 -4.98 13.60
N VAL A 12 11.39 -4.31 12.86
CA VAL A 12 11.61 -2.86 12.95
C VAL A 12 10.54 -2.15 12.13
N LEU A 13 9.95 -1.11 12.71
CA LEU A 13 8.90 -0.29 12.11
C LEU A 13 9.40 1.13 11.91
N GLU A 14 9.36 1.63 10.68
CA GLU A 14 9.72 3.00 10.36
C GLU A 14 8.54 3.70 9.67
N GLU A 15 7.92 4.64 10.37
CA GLU A 15 6.77 5.40 9.86
C GLU A 15 7.24 6.56 8.99
N ARG A 16 6.57 6.75 7.85
CA ARG A 16 6.82 7.85 6.94
C ARG A 16 5.53 8.49 6.46
N SER A 17 5.62 9.79 6.22
CA SER A 17 4.56 10.58 5.63
C SER A 17 5.18 11.69 4.81
N PHE A 18 4.60 11.97 3.65
CA PHE A 18 5.00 13.09 2.80
C PHE A 18 3.80 13.69 2.05
N VAL A 19 3.90 14.98 1.75
CA VAL A 19 2.91 15.69 0.94
C VAL A 19 3.31 15.54 -0.53
N ARG A 20 2.38 15.09 -1.37
CA ARG A 20 2.59 15.06 -2.82
C ARG A 20 2.70 16.48 -3.35
N ASP A 21 3.85 16.80 -3.94
CA ASP A 21 4.14 18.09 -4.55
C ASP A 21 4.52 17.93 -6.02
N SER A 22 3.65 18.35 -6.93
CA SER A 22 3.90 18.23 -8.38
C SER A 22 5.08 19.08 -8.88
N SER A 23 5.58 20.03 -8.07
CA SER A 23 6.77 20.81 -8.40
C SER A 23 8.09 20.11 -8.08
N LEU A 24 8.07 19.10 -7.20
CA LEU A 24 9.24 18.34 -6.77
C LEU A 24 9.51 17.09 -7.62
N GLY A 25 8.64 16.81 -8.61
CA GLY A 25 8.78 15.67 -9.52
C GLY A 25 7.53 14.82 -9.56
N SER A 26 7.67 13.63 -10.15
CA SER A 26 6.63 12.61 -10.18
C SER A 26 6.36 12.05 -8.79
N ILE A 27 5.18 11.45 -8.62
CA ILE A 27 4.83 10.79 -7.36
C ILE A 27 5.74 9.60 -7.04
N GLN A 28 6.24 8.94 -8.08
CA GLN A 28 7.17 7.82 -7.94
C GLN A 28 8.51 8.28 -7.37
N GLU A 29 9.06 9.39 -7.88
CA GLU A 29 10.32 9.95 -7.37
C GLU A 29 10.20 10.37 -5.90
N GLN A 30 9.10 11.04 -5.53
CA GLN A 30 8.87 11.43 -4.14
C GLN A 30 8.69 10.24 -3.21
N PHE A 31 8.00 9.18 -3.68
CA PHE A 31 7.86 7.96 -2.91
C PHE A 31 9.19 7.22 -2.75
N GLU A 32 10.00 7.16 -3.80
CA GLU A 32 11.37 6.61 -3.77
C GLU A 32 12.25 7.35 -2.76
N GLU A 33 12.24 8.68 -2.75
CA GLU A 33 12.96 9.48 -1.76
C GLU A 33 12.52 9.19 -0.32
N SER A 34 11.20 9.10 -0.10
CA SER A 34 10.64 8.71 1.20
C SER A 34 11.08 7.30 1.62
N LEU A 35 11.08 6.35 0.68
CA LEU A 35 11.46 4.97 0.94
C LEU A 35 12.96 4.83 1.21
N LEU A 36 13.80 5.59 0.50
CA LEU A 36 15.24 5.69 0.75
C LEU A 36 15.51 6.25 2.15
N ALA A 37 14.79 7.30 2.54
CA ALA A 37 14.92 7.88 3.87
C ALA A 37 14.53 6.87 4.97
N ALA A 38 13.47 6.07 4.75
CA ALA A 38 13.08 5.00 5.67
C ALA A 38 14.14 3.91 5.79
N ALA A 39 14.65 3.40 4.65
CA ALA A 39 15.69 2.39 4.63
C ALA A 39 16.98 2.89 5.31
N THR A 40 17.35 4.15 5.08
CA THR A 40 18.49 4.79 5.73
C THR A 40 18.31 4.87 7.24
N ALA A 41 17.13 5.27 7.73
CA ALA A 41 16.86 5.33 9.16
C ALA A 41 16.92 3.95 9.83
N ILE A 42 16.43 2.90 9.17
CA ILE A 42 16.53 1.52 9.69
C ILE A 42 17.99 1.04 9.70
N ASN A 43 18.76 1.32 8.65
CA ASN A 43 20.20 1.02 8.60
C ASN A 43 20.96 1.73 9.73
N GLU A 44 20.69 3.03 9.95
CA GLU A 44 21.27 3.81 11.04
C GLU A 44 20.90 3.23 12.41
N LEU A 45 19.63 2.83 12.60
CA LEU A 45 19.15 2.21 13.84
C LEU A 45 19.84 0.87 14.13
N ASN A 46 20.10 0.08 13.09
CA ASN A 46 20.76 -1.23 13.18
C ASN A 46 22.30 -1.14 13.13
N GLU A 47 22.85 0.06 12.90
CA GLU A 47 24.27 0.31 12.65
C GLU A 47 24.83 -0.57 11.50
N ASP A 48 24.03 -0.82 10.46
CA ASP A 48 24.39 -1.61 9.28
C ASP A 48 24.13 -0.86 7.96
N LEU A 49 24.41 -1.51 6.82
CA LEU A 49 24.08 -1.02 5.48
C LEU A 49 23.29 -2.09 4.72
N ASP A 50 22.43 -2.80 5.44
CA ASP A 50 21.76 -3.99 4.92
C ASP A 50 20.73 -3.64 3.84
N LEU A 51 19.99 -2.56 4.06
CA LEU A 51 18.97 -2.10 3.12
C LEU A 51 19.59 -1.20 2.05
N SER A 52 19.28 -1.51 0.80
CA SER A 52 19.61 -0.68 -0.36
C SER A 52 18.37 -0.43 -1.21
N LEU A 53 18.35 0.72 -1.88
CA LEU A 53 17.33 1.07 -2.86
C LEU A 53 17.96 1.29 -4.24
N GLU A 54 17.31 0.73 -5.26
CA GLU A 54 17.55 1.05 -6.67
C GLU A 54 16.19 1.33 -7.33
N GLY A 55 15.86 2.61 -7.54
CA GLY A 55 14.50 2.97 -7.95
C GLY A 55 13.50 2.62 -6.85
N MET A 56 12.38 2.01 -7.25
CA MET A 56 11.34 1.50 -6.34
C MET A 56 11.64 0.09 -5.79
N THR A 57 12.85 -0.44 -6.02
CA THR A 57 13.25 -1.76 -5.51
C THR A 57 14.06 -1.60 -4.24
N ILE A 58 13.50 -2.09 -3.12
CA ILE A 58 14.22 -2.23 -1.86
C ILE A 58 14.77 -3.65 -1.73
N LYS A 59 16.03 -3.77 -1.31
CA LYS A 59 16.71 -5.05 -1.09
C LYS A 59 17.39 -5.07 0.28
N SER A 60 17.31 -6.20 0.97
CA SER A 60 18.16 -6.54 2.12
C SER A 60 19.23 -7.54 1.67
N GLU A 61 20.51 -7.24 1.91
CA GLU A 61 21.60 -8.17 1.60
C GLU A 61 21.64 -9.38 2.57
N ALA A 62 21.14 -9.20 3.79
CA ALA A 62 20.98 -10.22 4.82
C ALA A 62 19.69 -11.05 4.65
N GLY A 63 18.85 -10.71 3.67
CA GLY A 63 17.59 -11.41 3.40
C GLY A 63 16.50 -11.16 4.46
N LYS A 64 16.51 -9.99 5.11
CA LYS A 64 15.48 -9.58 6.08
C LYS A 64 14.11 -9.56 5.42
N THR A 65 13.08 -9.91 6.19
CA THR A 65 11.67 -9.78 5.75
C THR A 65 11.35 -8.31 5.59
N ILE A 66 10.91 -7.90 4.40
CA ILE A 66 10.56 -6.51 4.08
C ILE A 66 9.07 -6.44 3.76
N GLY A 67 8.40 -5.40 4.25
CA GLY A 67 6.99 -5.18 3.95
C GLY A 67 6.58 -3.73 4.14
N VAL A 68 5.35 -3.44 3.76
CA VAL A 68 4.69 -2.17 4.07
C VAL A 68 3.40 -2.46 4.79
N GLN A 69 3.11 -1.64 5.80
CA GLN A 69 1.86 -1.67 6.53
C GLN A 69 1.34 -0.24 6.72
N ASN A 70 0.06 -0.11 7.10
CA ASN A 70 -0.59 1.18 7.35
C ASN A 70 -0.47 2.15 6.17
N PHE A 71 -0.50 1.63 4.94
CA PHE A 71 -0.54 2.49 3.76
C PHE A 71 -1.86 3.26 3.76
N SER A 72 -1.76 4.58 3.72
CA SER A 72 -2.89 5.48 3.71
C SER A 72 -2.56 6.71 2.88
N VAL A 73 -3.52 7.10 2.06
CA VAL A 73 -3.50 8.36 1.32
C VAL A 73 -4.61 9.21 1.91
N MET A 74 -4.28 10.45 2.24
CA MET A 74 -5.22 11.44 2.70
C MET A 74 -5.36 12.49 1.60
N ASP A 75 -6.44 12.39 0.86
CA ASP A 75 -6.78 13.37 -0.17
C ASP A 75 -7.13 14.70 0.47
N ASN A 76 -6.72 15.80 -0.15
CA ASN A 76 -6.96 17.13 0.40
C ASN A 76 -7.81 17.97 -0.55
N ALA A 77 -8.71 18.76 0.03
CA ALA A 77 -9.48 19.74 -0.72
C ALA A 77 -8.58 20.90 -1.16
N GLY A 78 -8.84 21.45 -2.34
CA GLY A 78 -8.06 22.52 -2.93
C GLY A 78 -8.89 23.44 -3.81
N ILE A 79 -8.64 24.74 -3.65
CA ILE A 79 -9.22 25.81 -4.46
C ILE A 79 -8.16 26.83 -4.87
N ARG A 80 -8.44 27.55 -5.95
CA ARG A 80 -7.70 28.74 -6.36
C ARG A 80 -8.60 29.95 -6.30
N LEU A 81 -8.08 31.02 -5.72
CA LEU A 81 -8.66 32.36 -5.75
C LEU A 81 -7.97 33.15 -6.86
N ASP A 82 -8.74 33.67 -7.81
CA ASP A 82 -8.25 34.49 -8.92
C ASP A 82 -9.34 35.47 -9.39
N ASN A 83 -9.09 36.17 -10.51
CA ASN A 83 -10.06 37.07 -11.15
C ASN A 83 -10.64 38.12 -10.18
N PHE A 84 -9.76 38.90 -9.55
CA PHE A 84 -10.14 39.93 -8.58
C PHE A 84 -10.79 41.11 -9.30
N THR A 85 -12.08 41.37 -9.07
CA THR A 85 -12.81 42.40 -9.81
C THR A 85 -13.63 43.30 -8.89
N ASN A 86 -13.88 44.53 -9.37
CA ASN A 86 -14.72 45.53 -8.70
C ASN A 86 -14.24 45.99 -7.31
N PHE A 87 -12.96 45.81 -6.98
CA PHE A 87 -12.39 46.26 -5.71
C PHE A 87 -12.10 47.77 -5.70
N ASN A 88 -12.35 48.42 -4.56
CA ASN A 88 -12.01 49.81 -4.33
C ASN A 88 -10.72 49.95 -3.49
N SER A 89 -9.78 50.75 -3.97
CA SER A 89 -8.59 51.12 -3.19
C SER A 89 -9.02 51.83 -1.90
N GLY A 90 -8.44 51.41 -0.77
CA GLY A 90 -8.74 51.95 0.56
C GLY A 90 -9.73 51.10 1.38
N ASP A 91 -10.36 50.09 0.79
CA ASP A 91 -11.27 49.21 1.51
C ASP A 91 -10.52 48.26 2.46
N VAL A 92 -11.19 47.92 3.57
CA VAL A 92 -10.73 46.90 4.52
C VAL A 92 -11.77 45.78 4.56
N LEU A 93 -11.56 44.82 3.66
CA LEU A 93 -12.46 43.72 3.41
C LEU A 93 -12.29 42.65 4.48
N SER A 94 -13.33 41.83 4.64
CA SER A 94 -13.17 40.58 5.37
C SER A 94 -14.08 39.49 4.85
N PHE A 95 -13.66 38.24 5.05
CA PHE A 95 -14.41 37.05 4.69
C PHE A 95 -14.05 35.91 5.64
N GLN A 96 -14.84 34.85 5.61
CA GLN A 96 -14.57 33.63 6.37
C GLN A 96 -14.04 32.54 5.46
N ILE A 97 -13.08 31.79 6.00
CA ILE A 97 -12.70 30.49 5.50
C ILE A 97 -12.95 29.46 6.59
N GLU A 98 -13.62 28.39 6.20
CA GLU A 98 -14.02 27.30 7.07
C GLU A 98 -13.38 26.01 6.60
N GLU A 99 -12.90 25.27 7.58
CA GLU A 99 -12.57 23.87 7.45
C GLU A 99 -13.84 23.07 7.72
N THR A 100 -14.24 22.20 6.81
CA THR A 100 -15.51 21.46 6.92
C THR A 100 -15.29 19.96 7.01
N ASP A 101 -16.08 19.28 7.83
CA ASP A 101 -16.12 17.83 7.89
C ASP A 101 -16.67 17.29 6.55
N PRO A 102 -15.94 16.42 5.83
CA PRO A 102 -16.33 15.99 4.49
C PRO A 102 -17.61 15.14 4.48
N GLY A 103 -17.92 14.43 5.58
CA GLY A 103 -19.10 13.57 5.67
C GLY A 103 -20.40 14.33 5.99
N THR A 104 -20.31 15.45 6.69
CA THR A 104 -21.47 16.21 7.19
C THR A 104 -21.59 17.62 6.61
N GLY A 105 -20.50 18.17 6.07
CA GLY A 105 -20.40 19.56 5.61
C GLY A 105 -20.45 20.60 6.75
N ALA A 106 -20.36 20.15 8.01
CA ALA A 106 -20.34 21.03 9.17
C ALA A 106 -18.98 21.71 9.30
N ALA A 107 -18.97 22.98 9.72
CA ALA A 107 -17.72 23.68 10.02
C ALA A 107 -17.03 23.03 11.24
N VAL A 108 -15.80 22.59 11.05
CA VAL A 108 -14.89 22.08 12.08
C VAL A 108 -14.11 23.25 12.69
N SER A 109 -13.68 24.20 11.85
CA SER A 109 -13.07 25.44 12.28
C SER A 109 -13.43 26.58 11.32
N THR A 110 -13.50 27.81 11.85
CA THR A 110 -13.78 29.03 11.07
C THR A 110 -12.72 30.07 11.38
N LYS A 111 -12.18 30.72 10.35
CA LYS A 111 -11.21 31.81 10.44
C LYS A 111 -11.70 33.01 9.67
N GLU A 112 -11.60 34.18 10.29
CA GLU A 112 -11.84 35.46 9.61
C GLU A 112 -10.53 35.94 9.00
N VAL A 113 -10.58 36.31 7.72
CA VAL A 113 -9.48 36.88 6.95
C VAL A 113 -9.80 38.34 6.72
N THR A 114 -8.82 39.22 6.94
CA THR A 114 -8.95 40.66 6.70
C THR A 114 -7.95 41.08 5.64
N VAL A 115 -8.42 41.78 4.61
CA VAL A 115 -7.61 42.26 3.49
C VAL A 115 -7.67 43.79 3.48
N ASN A 116 -6.51 44.44 3.62
CA ASN A 116 -6.43 45.90 3.56
C ASN A 116 -5.94 46.34 2.18
N LEU A 117 -6.78 47.09 1.46
CA LEU A 117 -6.49 47.62 0.13
C LEU A 117 -6.02 49.09 0.16
N GLU A 118 -5.63 49.62 1.32
CA GLU A 118 -5.07 50.97 1.43
C GLU A 118 -3.77 51.10 0.62
N GLY A 119 -3.80 51.96 -0.40
CA GLY A 119 -2.65 52.21 -1.27
C GLY A 119 -2.36 51.09 -2.28
N ILE A 120 -3.28 50.13 -2.43
CA ILE A 120 -3.20 49.03 -3.40
C ILE A 120 -3.88 49.46 -4.70
N ASP A 121 -3.19 49.27 -5.83
CA ASP A 121 -3.79 49.42 -7.16
C ASP A 121 -4.70 48.22 -7.45
N THR A 122 -6.01 48.42 -7.37
CA THR A 122 -7.00 47.34 -7.50
C THR A 122 -7.22 46.85 -8.92
N GLU A 123 -6.64 47.52 -9.92
CA GLU A 123 -6.63 47.06 -11.31
C GLU A 123 -5.43 46.13 -11.60
N ASP A 124 -4.40 46.12 -10.73
CA ASP A 124 -3.24 45.25 -10.84
C ASP A 124 -3.52 43.87 -10.20
N GLN A 125 -3.82 42.89 -11.05
CA GLN A 125 -4.11 41.52 -10.61
C GLN A 125 -2.95 40.87 -9.85
N GLU A 126 -1.69 41.14 -10.22
CA GLU A 126 -0.53 40.57 -9.52
C GLU A 126 -0.45 41.11 -8.09
N LEU A 127 -0.64 42.42 -7.94
CA LEU A 127 -0.66 43.06 -6.63
C LEU A 127 -1.85 42.61 -5.79
N MET A 128 -3.01 42.43 -6.41
CA MET A 128 -4.21 41.89 -5.75
C MET A 128 -4.00 40.46 -5.26
N GLY A 129 -3.49 39.57 -6.12
CA GLY A 129 -3.16 38.19 -5.77
C GLY A 129 -2.17 38.10 -4.61
N LYS A 130 -1.12 38.94 -4.64
CA LYS A 130 -0.16 39.04 -3.54
C LYS A 130 -0.79 39.55 -2.24
N THR A 131 -1.65 40.56 -2.33
CA THR A 131 -2.32 41.16 -1.15
C THR A 131 -3.24 40.16 -0.47
N PHE A 132 -4.03 39.40 -1.25
CA PHE A 132 -4.84 38.30 -0.73
C PHE A 132 -3.99 37.16 -0.17
N TYR A 133 -2.88 36.80 -0.84
CA TYR A 133 -1.94 35.81 -0.33
C TYR A 133 -1.39 36.19 1.05
N ASP A 134 -0.90 37.42 1.21
CA ASP A 134 -0.32 37.89 2.47
C ASP A 134 -1.38 37.88 3.59
N ALA A 135 -2.61 38.28 3.30
CA ALA A 135 -3.73 38.24 4.24
C ALA A 135 -4.12 36.80 4.65
N LEU A 136 -4.25 35.90 3.67
CA LEU A 136 -4.52 34.48 3.92
C LEU A 136 -3.38 33.82 4.68
N LYS A 137 -2.13 34.11 4.34
CA LYS A 137 -0.97 33.59 5.05
C LYS A 137 -0.89 34.14 6.47
N ALA A 138 -1.29 35.38 6.73
CA ALA A 138 -1.38 35.90 8.09
C ALA A 138 -2.50 35.22 8.91
N ALA A 139 -3.65 34.95 8.30
CA ALA A 139 -4.79 34.33 8.98
C ALA A 139 -4.63 32.81 9.17
N LEU A 140 -3.95 32.13 8.24
CA LEU A 140 -3.86 30.67 8.15
C LEU A 140 -2.43 30.14 8.30
N GLY A 141 -1.39 30.97 8.22
CA GLY A 141 0.00 30.52 8.02
C GLY A 141 0.64 29.77 9.19
N ASP A 142 0.07 29.90 10.40
CA ASP A 142 0.43 29.10 11.57
C ASP A 142 -0.49 27.88 11.76
N ASN A 143 -1.53 27.74 10.93
CA ASN A 143 -2.48 26.64 11.01
C ASN A 143 -1.90 25.42 10.28
N GLN A 144 -1.75 24.30 11.00
CA GLN A 144 -1.26 23.05 10.43
C GLN A 144 -2.24 22.42 9.42
N ASN A 145 -3.48 22.93 9.34
CA ASN A 145 -4.56 22.36 8.54
C ASN A 145 -4.69 22.96 7.12
N PHE A 146 -3.97 24.05 6.82
CA PHE A 146 -4.03 24.69 5.50
C PHE A 146 -2.63 24.96 4.94
N SER A 147 -2.49 24.76 3.63
CA SER A 147 -1.39 25.30 2.83
C SER A 147 -1.90 26.45 1.97
N VAL A 148 -1.18 27.57 2.00
CA VAL A 148 -1.47 28.76 1.20
C VAL A 148 -0.24 29.08 0.36
N VAL A 149 -0.42 29.14 -0.96
CA VAL A 149 0.65 29.36 -1.93
C VAL A 149 0.24 30.48 -2.89
N HIS A 150 1.14 31.43 -3.14
CA HIS A 150 0.95 32.43 -4.18
C HIS A 150 1.24 31.79 -5.55
N ASP A 151 0.29 31.90 -6.48
CA ASP A 151 0.42 31.41 -7.85
C ASP A 151 0.63 32.61 -8.81
N PRO A 152 1.89 33.01 -9.07
CA PRO A 152 2.19 34.12 -9.96
C PRO A 152 1.84 33.83 -11.42
N SER A 153 1.60 32.57 -11.81
CA SER A 153 1.25 32.23 -13.19
C SER A 153 -0.19 32.62 -13.55
N ASN A 154 -1.07 32.70 -12.55
CA ASN A 154 -2.47 33.11 -12.68
C ASN A 154 -2.79 34.36 -11.85
N ASN A 155 -1.79 35.01 -11.25
CA ASN A 155 -1.94 36.11 -10.30
C ASN A 155 -2.92 35.77 -9.16
N GLY A 156 -2.91 34.51 -8.70
CA GLY A 156 -3.91 33.97 -7.79
C GLY A 156 -3.33 33.41 -6.50
N VAL A 157 -4.20 32.86 -5.66
CA VAL A 157 -3.84 32.21 -4.41
C VAL A 157 -4.38 30.80 -4.38
N ILE A 158 -3.52 29.82 -4.19
CA ILE A 158 -3.90 28.42 -4.00
C ILE A 158 -4.05 28.15 -2.51
N ILE A 159 -5.18 27.58 -2.13
CA ILE A 159 -5.47 27.11 -0.77
C ILE A 159 -5.75 25.62 -0.84
N ARG A 160 -5.07 24.84 0.00
CA ARG A 160 -5.36 23.41 0.19
C ARG A 160 -5.50 23.08 1.67
N THR A 161 -6.36 22.13 2.00
CA THR A 161 -6.28 21.48 3.32
C THR A 161 -5.10 20.53 3.39
N THR A 162 -4.74 20.12 4.58
CA THR A 162 -3.61 19.20 4.84
C THR A 162 -4.03 18.05 5.78
N ASN A 163 -5.32 17.84 5.96
CA ASN A 163 -5.88 16.91 6.93
C ASN A 163 -7.16 16.21 6.45
N GLY A 164 -7.45 16.22 5.16
CA GLY A 164 -8.64 15.57 4.60
C GLY A 164 -9.95 16.33 4.72
N ASN A 165 -9.97 17.46 5.41
CA ASN A 165 -11.19 18.26 5.52
C ASN A 165 -11.48 19.06 4.24
N GLY A 166 -12.74 19.44 4.08
CA GLY A 166 -13.20 20.33 3.02
C GLY A 166 -12.91 21.81 3.33
N ILE A 167 -13.12 22.65 2.33
CA ILE A 167 -12.99 24.11 2.40
C ILE A 167 -14.34 24.73 2.09
N ARG A 168 -14.79 25.68 2.90
CA ARG A 168 -15.88 26.59 2.55
C ARG A 168 -15.42 28.03 2.73
N MET A 169 -15.84 28.90 1.82
CA MET A 169 -15.56 30.33 1.91
C MET A 169 -16.88 31.10 1.81
N GLY A 170 -16.99 32.20 2.53
CA GLY A 170 -18.20 33.01 2.49
C GLY A 170 -18.14 34.23 3.38
N GLN A 171 -19.28 34.90 3.52
CA GLN A 171 -19.45 36.09 4.35
C GLN A 171 -18.49 37.24 3.97
N GLY A 172 -18.30 37.45 2.66
CA GLY A 172 -17.57 38.60 2.16
C GLY A 172 -18.27 39.90 2.54
N LYS A 173 -17.56 40.81 3.22
CA LYS A 173 -18.09 42.06 3.76
C LYS A 173 -17.08 43.21 3.68
N ASN A 174 -17.60 44.43 3.83
CA ASN A 174 -16.93 45.72 3.90
C ASN A 174 -16.31 46.23 2.59
N ASP A 175 -16.85 45.86 1.44
CA ASP A 175 -16.55 46.54 0.16
C ASP A 175 -17.38 47.83 0.05
N THR A 176 -16.79 48.90 -0.47
CA THR A 176 -17.49 50.18 -0.65
C THR A 176 -17.81 50.46 -2.11
N GLY A 177 -19.01 50.04 -2.54
CA GLY A 177 -19.74 50.68 -3.63
C GLY A 177 -19.80 49.93 -4.95
N ASN A 178 -19.06 48.82 -5.13
CA ASN A 178 -18.99 48.12 -6.41
C ASN A 178 -19.26 46.60 -6.34
N ASP A 179 -19.57 46.06 -5.16
CA ASP A 179 -19.82 44.64 -4.91
C ASP A 179 -18.65 43.79 -5.43
N ALA A 180 -17.50 43.93 -4.79
CA ALA A 180 -16.28 43.24 -5.20
C ALA A 180 -16.42 41.72 -5.26
N VAL A 181 -15.69 41.09 -6.18
CA VAL A 181 -15.79 39.65 -6.47
C VAL A 181 -14.41 39.01 -6.60
N VAL A 182 -14.28 37.81 -6.04
CA VAL A 182 -13.16 36.89 -6.25
C VAL A 182 -13.67 35.62 -6.91
N GLY A 183 -13.05 35.22 -8.02
CA GLY A 183 -13.30 33.92 -8.63
C GLY A 183 -12.69 32.80 -7.80
N ILE A 184 -13.45 31.72 -7.61
CA ILE A 184 -13.00 30.49 -6.96
C ILE A 184 -13.09 29.35 -7.97
N SER A 185 -11.93 28.79 -8.30
CA SER A 185 -11.84 27.57 -9.11
C SER A 185 -11.45 26.37 -8.27
N VAL A 186 -12.09 25.24 -8.54
CA VAL A 186 -11.73 23.96 -7.92
C VAL A 186 -10.42 23.44 -8.52
N LEU A 187 -9.52 22.96 -7.68
CA LEU A 187 -8.28 22.34 -8.13
C LEU A 187 -8.47 20.85 -8.38
N ASP A 188 -7.59 20.28 -9.21
CA ASP A 188 -7.53 18.84 -9.44
C ASP A 188 -7.44 18.07 -8.10
N GLY A 189 -8.18 16.97 -8.01
CA GLY A 189 -8.32 16.20 -6.77
C GLY A 189 -9.37 16.75 -5.82
N SER A 190 -10.16 17.75 -6.23
CA SER A 190 -11.27 18.28 -5.42
C SER A 190 -12.57 18.38 -6.23
N THR A 191 -13.68 18.50 -5.51
CA THR A 191 -15.03 18.72 -6.07
C THR A 191 -15.77 19.77 -5.25
N GLY A 192 -16.51 20.64 -5.92
CA GLY A 192 -17.47 21.54 -5.27
C GLY A 192 -18.84 20.89 -5.13
N THR A 193 -19.42 20.90 -3.93
CA THR A 193 -20.81 20.54 -3.69
C THR A 193 -21.69 21.80 -3.71
N GLY A 194 -22.65 21.85 -4.63
CA GLY A 194 -23.50 23.03 -4.89
C GLY A 194 -23.17 23.65 -6.25
N ALA A 195 -24.16 23.79 -7.14
CA ALA A 195 -23.94 24.23 -8.52
C ALA A 195 -23.58 25.73 -8.62
N PRO A 196 -22.68 26.17 -9.54
CA PRO A 196 -21.77 25.40 -10.42
C PRO A 196 -20.43 25.04 -9.74
N ALA A 197 -19.48 24.34 -10.38
CA ALA A 197 -18.21 23.96 -9.73
C ALA A 197 -17.28 25.16 -9.47
N ASP A 198 -17.40 26.22 -10.26
CA ASP A 198 -16.74 27.51 -10.06
C ASP A 198 -17.73 28.48 -9.44
N HIS A 199 -17.29 29.16 -8.39
CA HIS A 199 -18.10 30.13 -7.64
C HIS A 199 -17.39 31.46 -7.51
N GLU A 200 -18.18 32.46 -7.16
CA GLU A 200 -17.70 33.79 -6.86
C GLU A 200 -17.89 34.03 -5.36
N LEU A 201 -16.81 34.45 -4.68
CA LEU A 201 -16.93 35.07 -3.36
C LEU A 201 -17.24 36.55 -3.56
N ARG A 202 -18.41 36.98 -3.07
CA ARG A 202 -18.91 38.34 -3.22
C ARG A 202 -18.77 39.11 -1.90
N PHE A 203 -18.32 40.35 -1.98
CA PHE A 203 -18.20 41.25 -0.85
C PHE A 203 -19.33 42.29 -0.93
N ASN A 204 -20.52 41.94 -0.45
CA ASN A 204 -21.72 42.78 -0.59
C ASN A 204 -22.48 43.00 0.73
N ASP A 205 -21.84 42.69 1.87
CA ASP A 205 -22.42 42.81 3.22
C ASP A 205 -23.72 42.01 3.44
N THR A 206 -24.03 41.06 2.57
CA THR A 206 -25.21 40.19 2.67
C THR A 206 -24.80 38.72 2.59
N ALA A 207 -25.48 37.86 3.35
CA ALA A 207 -25.25 36.42 3.23
C ALA A 207 -25.74 35.95 1.86
N ASP A 208 -24.82 35.48 1.01
CA ASP A 208 -25.14 35.00 -0.33
C ASP A 208 -25.44 33.49 -0.31
N PRO A 209 -26.46 33.00 -1.02
CA PRO A 209 -26.62 31.57 -1.27
C PRO A 209 -25.37 30.88 -1.84
N SER A 210 -24.42 31.59 -2.47
CA SER A 210 -23.13 31.04 -2.92
C SER A 210 -22.13 30.77 -1.78
N ASP A 211 -22.33 31.36 -0.58
CA ASP A 211 -21.47 31.14 0.60
C ASP A 211 -21.61 29.72 1.20
N ILE A 212 -22.49 28.88 0.65
CA ILE A 212 -22.78 27.53 1.16
C ILE A 212 -21.92 26.45 0.50
N VAL A 213 -21.12 26.80 -0.51
CA VAL A 213 -20.41 25.83 -1.34
C VAL A 213 -19.26 25.26 -0.54
N ILE A 214 -19.20 23.94 -0.53
CA ILE A 214 -18.14 23.18 0.12
C ILE A 214 -17.30 22.52 -0.95
N TYR A 215 -16.00 22.69 -0.86
CA TYR A 215 -15.00 22.05 -1.69
C TYR A 215 -14.41 20.89 -0.91
N ASN A 216 -14.70 19.67 -1.35
CA ASN A 216 -14.18 18.46 -0.73
C ASN A 216 -13.07 17.87 -1.57
N ALA A 217 -12.22 17.05 -0.93
CA ALA A 217 -11.33 16.19 -1.65
C ALA A 217 -12.14 15.17 -2.48
N ASN A 218 -11.62 14.77 -3.63
CA ASN A 218 -12.22 13.69 -4.40
C ASN A 218 -11.87 12.37 -3.72
N GLU A 219 -12.84 11.76 -3.06
CA GLU A 219 -12.70 10.39 -2.55
C GLU A 219 -12.70 9.42 -3.74
N VAL A 220 -11.55 9.28 -4.42
CA VAL A 220 -11.38 8.25 -5.44
C VAL A 220 -11.11 6.96 -4.69
N SER A 221 -12.11 6.10 -4.60
CA SER A 221 -12.22 5.02 -3.61
C SER A 221 -11.21 3.87 -3.68
N THR A 222 -10.08 4.00 -4.37
CA THR A 222 -9.04 2.96 -4.41
C THR A 222 -7.64 3.52 -4.69
N ASP A 223 -6.98 4.06 -3.68
CA ASP A 223 -5.52 4.12 -3.70
C ASP A 223 -4.92 2.76 -3.33
N SER A 224 -3.86 2.37 -4.03
CA SER A 224 -3.16 1.13 -3.75
C SER A 224 -1.67 1.25 -4.03
N ILE A 225 -0.89 0.49 -3.27
CA ILE A 225 0.51 0.22 -3.57
C ILE A 225 0.62 -1.22 -4.06
N THR A 226 1.25 -1.40 -5.22
CA THR A 226 1.45 -2.71 -5.83
C THR A 226 2.89 -3.16 -5.60
N PHE A 227 3.06 -4.30 -4.93
CA PHE A 227 4.31 -5.05 -4.85
C PHE A 227 4.39 -6.02 -6.01
N SER A 228 5.58 -6.14 -6.61
CA SER A 228 5.88 -7.17 -7.58
C SER A 228 7.11 -7.94 -7.16
N ASP A 229 7.01 -9.26 -7.02
CA ASP A 229 8.17 -10.14 -6.91
C ASP A 229 8.04 -11.30 -7.91
N ASN A 230 9.09 -11.56 -8.68
CA ASN A 230 9.13 -12.64 -9.68
C ASN A 230 7.88 -12.77 -10.57
N GLY A 231 7.26 -11.64 -10.94
CA GLY A 231 6.06 -11.59 -11.76
C GLY A 231 4.74 -11.85 -11.03
N VAL A 232 4.77 -12.08 -9.71
CA VAL A 232 3.57 -12.08 -8.85
C VAL A 232 3.30 -10.65 -8.39
N LEU A 233 2.07 -10.19 -8.60
CA LEU A 233 1.61 -8.88 -8.15
C LEU A 233 0.78 -9.04 -6.88
N PHE A 234 1.06 -8.20 -5.89
CA PHE A 234 0.29 -8.10 -4.65
C PHE A 234 -0.07 -6.64 -4.38
N GLN A 235 -1.32 -6.35 -4.05
CA GLN A 235 -1.80 -4.99 -3.84
C GLN A 235 -2.21 -4.77 -2.39
N ILE A 236 -1.60 -3.78 -1.75
CA ILE A 236 -2.10 -3.22 -0.50
C ILE A 236 -2.99 -2.05 -0.87
N HIS A 237 -4.22 -2.09 -0.37
CA HIS A 237 -5.16 -1.00 -0.57
C HIS A 237 -5.11 -0.05 0.62
N GLU A 238 -5.37 1.22 0.35
CA GLU A 238 -5.62 2.23 1.36
C GLU A 238 -6.65 1.74 2.39
N ALA A 239 -6.50 2.15 3.65
CA ALA A 239 -7.16 1.57 4.81
C ALA A 239 -8.68 1.85 4.93
N HIS A 240 -9.44 1.94 3.84
CA HIS A 240 -10.89 2.07 3.90
C HIS A 240 -11.60 0.78 4.39
N ALA A 241 -12.80 0.93 4.96
CA ALA A 241 -13.53 -0.15 5.64
C ALA A 241 -13.93 -1.34 4.75
N ALA A 242 -13.82 -1.21 3.42
CA ALA A 242 -14.22 -2.22 2.44
C ALA A 242 -13.07 -2.75 1.56
N ALA A 243 -11.82 -2.30 1.77
CA ALA A 243 -10.70 -2.61 0.88
C ALA A 243 -9.92 -3.85 1.32
N GLY A 244 -9.35 -4.59 0.36
CA GLY A 244 -8.70 -5.91 0.49
C GLY A 244 -7.56 -6.02 1.51
N ALA A 245 -6.36 -6.43 1.08
CA ALA A 245 -5.23 -6.55 2.02
C ALA A 245 -4.76 -5.15 2.48
N LYS A 246 -4.63 -4.95 3.80
CA LYS A 246 -4.19 -3.69 4.45
C LYS A 246 -2.71 -3.68 4.86
N SER A 247 -2.07 -4.82 4.71
CA SER A 247 -0.64 -5.03 4.95
C SER A 247 -0.15 -6.16 4.05
N GLY A 248 1.14 -6.12 3.75
CA GLY A 248 1.81 -7.14 2.95
C GLY A 248 3.26 -7.24 3.38
N VAL A 249 3.73 -8.47 3.55
CA VAL A 249 5.14 -8.78 3.81
C VAL A 249 5.62 -9.73 2.73
N VAL A 250 6.78 -9.43 2.14
CA VAL A 250 7.47 -10.34 1.23
C VAL A 250 8.35 -11.23 2.10
N THR A 251 8.01 -12.51 2.17
CA THR A 251 8.79 -13.52 2.90
C THR A 251 9.67 -14.30 1.91
N GLY A 252 10.94 -14.49 2.27
CA GLY A 252 11.89 -15.30 1.50
C GLY A 252 11.94 -16.75 2.00
N THR A 253 12.47 -17.65 1.16
CA THR A 253 12.84 -19.01 1.57
C THR A 253 14.35 -19.16 1.48
N ILE A 254 14.99 -19.72 2.52
CA ILE A 254 16.42 -20.02 2.52
C ILE A 254 16.62 -21.50 2.20
N THR A 255 17.42 -21.79 1.16
CA THR A 255 17.93 -23.15 0.89
C THR A 255 19.38 -23.24 1.33
N MET A 256 19.71 -24.15 2.25
CA MET A 256 21.07 -24.39 2.74
C MET A 256 21.52 -25.82 2.44
N VAL A 257 22.73 -25.94 1.89
CA VAL A 257 23.45 -27.23 1.80
C VAL A 257 24.36 -27.31 3.02
N VAL A 258 24.20 -28.35 3.84
CA VAL A 258 25.02 -28.56 5.04
C VAL A 258 25.88 -29.81 4.91
N ASP A 259 27.12 -29.74 5.41
CA ASP A 259 28.00 -30.89 5.54
C ASP A 259 27.53 -31.82 6.68
N LYS A 260 27.87 -33.12 6.57
CA LYS A 260 27.52 -34.14 7.58
C LYS A 260 28.03 -33.72 8.97
N GLY A 261 27.12 -33.60 9.93
CA GLY A 261 27.42 -33.28 11.33
C GLY A 261 27.15 -31.84 11.76
N ILE A 262 26.75 -30.96 10.84
CA ILE A 262 26.27 -29.60 11.20
C ILE A 262 24.83 -29.70 11.70
N GLN A 263 24.57 -29.15 12.88
CA GLN A 263 23.22 -29.00 13.44
C GLN A 263 22.78 -27.54 13.30
N ILE A 264 21.58 -27.34 12.77
CA ILE A 264 20.91 -26.04 12.75
C ILE A 264 19.78 -26.11 13.78
N GLY A 265 19.77 -25.17 14.72
CA GLY A 265 18.74 -25.07 15.75
C GLY A 265 18.18 -23.65 15.81
N SER A 266 16.92 -23.54 16.20
CA SER A 266 16.23 -22.29 16.54
C SER A 266 16.05 -22.26 18.05
N ASN A 267 16.46 -21.18 18.71
CA ASN A 267 16.19 -20.97 20.15
C ASN A 267 14.80 -20.34 20.40
N ILE A 268 14.01 -20.14 19.35
CA ILE A 268 12.64 -19.64 19.42
C ILE A 268 11.69 -20.84 19.29
N SER A 269 10.77 -21.03 20.23
CA SER A 269 9.72 -22.07 20.19
C SER A 269 8.34 -21.43 19.99
N GLY A 270 7.46 -22.04 19.18
CA GLY A 270 6.08 -21.58 18.95
C GLY A 270 5.82 -21.04 17.53
N ASN A 271 4.68 -20.35 17.34
CA ASN A 271 4.34 -19.71 16.07
C ASN A 271 5.36 -18.60 15.75
N GLY A 272 6.23 -18.86 14.77
CA GLY A 272 7.35 -17.99 14.40
C GLY A 272 8.73 -18.65 14.49
N SER A 273 8.83 -19.91 14.93
CA SER A 273 10.08 -20.66 14.85
C SER A 273 10.40 -21.11 13.41
N LEU A 274 11.69 -21.16 13.06
CA LEU A 274 12.18 -21.81 11.84
C LEU A 274 11.85 -23.33 11.84
N PHE A 275 11.68 -23.94 13.01
CA PHE A 275 11.37 -25.36 13.20
C PHE A 275 10.35 -25.59 14.32
N GLN A 276 9.37 -26.48 14.12
CA GLN A 276 8.31 -26.74 15.12
C GLN A 276 8.85 -27.15 16.51
N GLU A 277 10.03 -27.80 16.58
CA GLU A 277 10.60 -28.34 17.81
C GLU A 277 12.02 -27.81 18.15
N MET A 278 12.34 -26.55 17.82
CA MET A 278 13.65 -25.91 18.08
C MET A 278 14.86 -26.51 17.33
N LEU A 279 14.72 -27.64 16.66
CA LEU A 279 15.78 -28.25 15.84
C LEU A 279 15.32 -28.42 14.41
N ALA A 280 16.25 -28.20 13.47
CA ALA A 280 16.02 -28.54 12.08
C ALA A 280 15.72 -30.04 11.99
N PRO A 281 14.66 -30.46 11.27
CA PRO A 281 14.54 -31.85 10.93
C PRO A 281 15.75 -32.26 10.08
N VAL A 282 16.47 -33.27 10.53
CA VAL A 282 17.65 -33.80 9.85
C VAL A 282 17.26 -35.07 9.15
N GLY A 283 17.56 -35.15 7.86
CA GLY A 283 17.38 -36.35 7.07
C GLY A 283 18.53 -36.56 6.09
N SER A 284 18.64 -37.77 5.55
CA SER A 284 19.72 -38.12 4.61
C SER A 284 19.44 -37.72 3.18
N SER A 285 18.16 -37.53 2.87
CA SER A 285 17.70 -37.11 1.56
C SER A 285 16.34 -36.47 1.70
N ILE A 286 16.12 -35.47 0.87
CA ILE A 286 14.85 -34.80 0.70
C ILE A 286 14.40 -35.00 -0.74
N LEU A 287 13.10 -35.13 -0.90
CA LEU A 287 12.47 -35.21 -2.20
C LEU A 287 11.31 -34.24 -2.22
N THR A 288 11.32 -33.30 -3.16
CA THR A 288 10.30 -32.26 -3.26
C THR A 288 9.44 -32.47 -4.50
N PHE A 289 8.14 -32.36 -4.31
CA PHE A 289 7.12 -32.47 -5.33
C PHE A 289 6.34 -31.15 -5.49
N GLY A 290 5.86 -30.90 -6.70
CA GLY A 290 4.98 -29.76 -6.99
C GLY A 290 5.73 -28.45 -7.18
N GLY A 291 5.25 -27.39 -6.52
CA GLY A 291 5.63 -26.00 -6.77
C GLY A 291 4.65 -25.30 -7.69
N LYS A 292 4.92 -24.02 -7.98
CA LYS A 292 4.16 -23.26 -8.98
C LYS A 292 4.22 -23.98 -10.33
N ASP A 293 3.05 -24.24 -10.90
CA ASP A 293 2.85 -25.04 -12.11
C ASP A 293 3.43 -26.46 -11.99
N GLY A 294 3.46 -26.98 -10.76
CA GLY A 294 4.03 -28.27 -10.39
C GLY A 294 3.05 -29.42 -10.54
N PHE A 295 1.74 -29.15 -10.48
CA PHE A 295 0.67 -30.12 -10.65
C PHE A 295 -0.09 -29.80 -11.94
N THR A 296 0.15 -30.54 -13.01
CA THR A 296 -0.42 -30.23 -14.32
C THR A 296 -1.07 -31.44 -14.97
N GLY A 297 -2.04 -31.17 -15.85
CA GLY A 297 -2.64 -32.21 -16.67
C GLY A 297 -3.64 -33.11 -15.96
N PHE A 298 -4.00 -32.84 -14.71
CA PHE A 298 -5.08 -33.55 -14.01
C PHE A 298 -6.45 -33.24 -14.64
N SER A 299 -7.22 -34.26 -15.02
CA SER A 299 -8.54 -34.05 -15.60
C SER A 299 -9.57 -33.56 -14.58
N SER A 300 -10.45 -32.69 -15.06
CA SER A 300 -11.58 -32.16 -14.28
C SER A 300 -12.67 -33.19 -13.95
N ALA A 301 -12.51 -34.44 -14.40
CA ALA A 301 -13.46 -35.53 -14.17
C ALA A 301 -13.17 -36.31 -12.87
N GLY A 302 -12.06 -36.01 -12.18
CA GLY A 302 -11.83 -36.43 -10.79
C GLY A 302 -11.49 -37.91 -10.59
N THR A 303 -10.81 -38.54 -11.55
CA THR A 303 -10.46 -39.97 -11.48
C THR A 303 -9.01 -40.28 -11.87
N GLU A 304 -8.19 -39.24 -12.10
CA GLU A 304 -6.77 -39.42 -12.40
C GLU A 304 -5.99 -39.61 -11.09
N THR A 305 -5.21 -40.68 -11.08
CA THR A 305 -4.38 -41.09 -9.94
C THR A 305 -2.93 -41.15 -10.40
N ILE A 306 -2.05 -40.44 -9.72
CA ILE A 306 -0.61 -40.63 -9.85
C ILE A 306 -0.16 -41.57 -8.76
N SER A 307 0.62 -42.60 -9.12
CA SER A 307 1.23 -43.49 -8.13
C SER A 307 2.71 -43.70 -8.41
N PHE A 308 3.46 -43.99 -7.34
CA PHE A 308 4.88 -44.32 -7.39
C PHE A 308 5.26 -45.15 -6.17
N THR A 309 6.45 -45.76 -6.20
CA THR A 309 7.02 -46.45 -5.03
C THR A 309 8.10 -45.60 -4.39
N LEU A 310 8.00 -45.33 -3.10
CA LEU A 310 8.99 -44.63 -2.28
C LEU A 310 9.65 -45.63 -1.33
N ASP A 311 10.93 -45.93 -1.54
CA ASP A 311 11.69 -46.98 -0.82
C ASP A 311 10.97 -48.34 -0.78
N GLY A 312 10.17 -48.63 -1.80
CA GLY A 312 9.39 -49.87 -1.92
C GLY A 312 7.96 -49.79 -1.34
N HIS A 313 7.55 -48.65 -0.79
CA HIS A 313 6.19 -48.39 -0.34
C HIS A 313 5.38 -47.67 -1.40
N ASN A 314 4.15 -48.13 -1.67
CA ASN A 314 3.29 -47.49 -2.66
C ASN A 314 2.74 -46.18 -2.12
N ILE A 315 2.91 -45.13 -2.91
CA ILE A 315 2.26 -43.83 -2.73
C ILE A 315 1.27 -43.65 -3.87
N SER A 316 0.07 -43.19 -3.56
CA SER A 316 -1.03 -43.02 -4.50
C SER A 316 -1.77 -41.72 -4.23
N PHE A 317 -1.65 -40.79 -5.19
CA PHE A 317 -2.35 -39.53 -5.17
C PHE A 317 -3.56 -39.53 -6.10
N THR A 318 -4.77 -39.38 -5.56
CA THR A 318 -5.99 -39.27 -6.38
C THR A 318 -6.69 -37.95 -6.12
N THR A 319 -6.71 -37.10 -7.14
CA THR A 319 -7.43 -35.84 -7.01
C THR A 319 -8.83 -35.90 -7.62
N THR A 320 -9.81 -35.38 -6.88
CA THR A 320 -11.17 -35.09 -7.38
C THR A 320 -11.31 -33.64 -7.84
N SER A 321 -10.20 -32.90 -7.88
CA SER A 321 -10.16 -31.47 -8.15
C SER A 321 -10.77 -31.09 -9.50
N ALA A 322 -11.67 -30.10 -9.49
CA ALA A 322 -12.14 -29.42 -10.70
C ALA A 322 -10.97 -28.70 -11.41
N ALA A 323 -11.17 -28.30 -12.67
CA ALA A 323 -10.18 -27.60 -13.52
C ALA A 323 -9.58 -26.29 -12.96
N SER A 324 -9.97 -25.88 -11.75
CA SER A 324 -9.62 -24.61 -11.11
C SER A 324 -9.01 -24.76 -9.70
N THR A 325 -8.62 -25.97 -9.29
CA THR A 325 -7.95 -26.17 -8.00
C THR A 325 -6.52 -25.63 -8.07
N SER A 326 -6.11 -24.87 -7.06
CA SER A 326 -4.78 -24.26 -7.02
C SER A 326 -3.70 -25.30 -6.72
N ASP A 327 -2.45 -25.03 -7.13
CA ASP A 327 -1.30 -25.89 -6.75
C ASP A 327 -1.14 -25.98 -5.22
N LEU A 328 -1.57 -24.96 -4.46
CA LEU A 328 -1.56 -24.97 -3.00
C LEU A 328 -2.52 -26.02 -2.44
N ASP A 329 -3.75 -26.06 -2.96
CA ASP A 329 -4.74 -27.04 -2.52
C ASP A 329 -4.35 -28.46 -2.92
N LEU A 330 -3.77 -28.63 -4.13
CA LEU A 330 -3.26 -29.92 -4.60
C LEU A 330 -2.06 -30.40 -3.76
N ALA A 331 -1.14 -29.50 -3.40
CA ALA A 331 -0.03 -29.83 -2.51
C ALA A 331 -0.51 -30.25 -1.12
N ALA A 332 -1.49 -29.57 -0.55
CA ALA A 332 -2.05 -29.91 0.76
C ALA A 332 -2.72 -31.30 0.76
N LEU A 333 -3.49 -31.61 -0.29
CA LEU A 333 -4.08 -32.93 -0.47
C LEU A 333 -2.99 -33.99 -0.65
N PHE A 334 -2.00 -33.72 -1.50
CA PHE A 334 -0.93 -34.66 -1.78
C PHE A 334 -0.08 -34.99 -0.55
N ALA A 335 0.24 -33.99 0.29
CA ALA A 335 0.92 -34.20 1.56
C ALA A 335 0.12 -35.14 2.47
N THR A 336 -1.19 -34.90 2.58
CA THR A 336 -2.10 -35.73 3.39
C THR A 336 -2.12 -37.18 2.90
N GLU A 337 -2.17 -37.39 1.58
CA GLU A 337 -2.22 -38.75 1.01
C GLU A 337 -0.88 -39.48 1.16
N ILE A 338 0.25 -38.81 1.01
CA ILE A 338 1.57 -39.39 1.30
C ILE A 338 1.65 -39.82 2.78
N GLU A 339 1.24 -38.97 3.71
CA GLU A 339 1.23 -39.30 5.14
C GLU A 339 0.35 -40.52 5.45
N GLN A 340 -0.83 -40.60 4.82
CA GLN A 340 -1.73 -41.74 4.96
C GLN A 340 -1.12 -43.04 4.42
N ASP A 341 -0.49 -43.00 3.25
CA ASP A 341 0.14 -44.16 2.64
C ASP A 341 1.35 -44.66 3.45
N LEU A 342 2.17 -43.74 3.97
CA LEU A 342 3.29 -44.08 4.85
C LEU A 342 2.81 -44.69 6.18
N THR A 343 1.73 -44.15 6.75
CA THR A 343 1.09 -44.69 7.96
C THR A 343 0.50 -46.08 7.69
N ALA A 344 -0.16 -46.27 6.55
CA ALA A 344 -0.71 -47.57 6.15
C ALA A 344 0.40 -48.62 5.93
N ALA A 345 1.57 -48.18 5.48
CA ALA A 345 2.77 -49.01 5.34
C ALA A 345 3.52 -49.25 6.67
N GLY A 346 3.19 -48.54 7.75
CA GLY A 346 3.83 -48.66 9.06
C GLY A 346 5.26 -48.13 9.09
N VAL A 347 5.56 -47.12 8.27
CA VAL A 347 6.88 -46.48 8.15
C VAL A 347 6.81 -44.96 8.30
N GLU A 348 5.72 -44.43 8.85
CA GLU A 348 5.51 -43.00 9.08
C GLU A 348 6.60 -42.36 9.94
N GLU A 349 7.20 -43.10 10.87
CA GLU A 349 8.30 -42.64 11.73
C GLU A 349 9.65 -42.54 10.98
N ASP A 350 9.76 -43.16 9.80
CA ASP A 350 10.98 -43.20 8.99
C ASP A 350 11.10 -41.99 8.05
N TYR A 351 10.02 -41.19 7.96
CA TYR A 351 9.92 -40.03 7.10
C TYR A 351 9.27 -38.84 7.81
N GLN A 352 9.51 -37.65 7.28
CA GLN A 352 8.75 -36.47 7.60
C GLN A 352 8.21 -35.85 6.32
N VAL A 353 6.91 -35.61 6.30
CA VAL A 353 6.24 -34.91 5.20
C VAL A 353 6.09 -33.44 5.58
N ILE A 354 6.52 -32.55 4.70
CA ILE A 354 6.59 -31.10 4.94
C ILE A 354 5.86 -30.40 3.81
N LEU A 355 4.73 -29.75 4.13
CA LEU A 355 4.04 -28.85 3.21
C LEU A 355 4.66 -27.45 3.28
N SER A 356 5.07 -26.90 2.15
CA SER A 356 5.64 -25.55 2.02
C SER A 356 5.02 -24.83 0.83
N GLY A 357 3.95 -24.08 1.09
CA GLY A 357 3.15 -23.46 0.03
C GLY A 357 2.60 -24.51 -0.94
N SER A 358 2.84 -24.30 -2.24
CA SER A 358 2.44 -25.23 -3.31
C SER A 358 3.38 -26.43 -3.50
N SER A 359 4.28 -26.72 -2.55
CA SER A 359 5.25 -27.82 -2.64
C SER A 359 5.15 -28.77 -1.46
N VAL A 360 5.40 -30.05 -1.71
CA VAL A 360 5.46 -31.09 -0.67
C VAL A 360 6.85 -31.70 -0.66
N SER A 361 7.51 -31.72 0.49
CA SER A 361 8.81 -32.38 0.64
C SER A 361 8.69 -33.60 1.54
N VAL A 362 9.28 -34.71 1.12
CA VAL A 362 9.44 -35.93 1.92
C VAL A 362 10.90 -36.02 2.33
N LEU A 363 11.15 -35.92 3.63
CA LEU A 363 12.47 -36.04 4.23
C LEU A 363 12.61 -37.43 4.84
N LYS A 364 13.65 -38.17 4.48
CA LYS A 364 13.96 -39.47 5.10
C LYS A 364 14.74 -39.25 6.39
N SER A 365 14.13 -39.56 7.53
CA SER A 365 14.67 -39.31 8.88
C SER A 365 15.40 -40.52 9.47
N LYS A 366 15.38 -41.68 8.80
CA LYS A 366 16.01 -42.93 9.23
C LYS A 366 16.87 -43.55 8.13
N ASP A 367 17.79 -44.44 8.52
CA ASP A 367 18.72 -45.13 7.60
C ASP A 367 19.49 -44.14 6.73
N LEU A 368 20.18 -43.22 7.42
CA LEU A 368 20.70 -41.98 6.87
C LEU A 368 21.85 -42.13 5.85
N ASP A 369 22.29 -43.36 5.60
CA ASP A 369 23.34 -43.63 4.62
C ASP A 369 22.77 -43.96 3.23
N ASP A 370 21.45 -44.21 3.12
CA ASP A 370 20.79 -44.52 1.85
C ASP A 370 19.84 -43.39 1.40
N PRO A 371 19.94 -42.91 0.14
CA PRO A 371 19.02 -41.90 -0.39
C PRO A 371 17.62 -42.49 -0.61
N ILE A 372 16.60 -41.63 -0.66
CA ILE A 372 15.25 -41.99 -1.12
C ILE A 372 15.35 -42.54 -2.55
N VAL A 373 14.71 -43.69 -2.77
CA VAL A 373 14.56 -44.33 -4.05
C VAL A 373 13.10 -44.24 -4.47
N ILE A 374 12.86 -43.61 -5.62
CA ILE A 374 11.53 -43.63 -6.26
C ILE A 374 11.54 -44.53 -7.48
N LYS A 375 10.52 -45.37 -7.63
CA LYS A 375 10.29 -46.15 -8.87
C LYS A 375 8.82 -46.10 -9.27
N ASP A 376 8.54 -46.71 -10.42
CA ASP A 376 7.19 -47.08 -10.84
C ASP A 376 6.18 -45.92 -10.92
N PHE A 377 6.63 -44.72 -11.31
CA PHE A 377 5.72 -43.60 -11.60
C PHE A 377 4.71 -43.99 -12.67
N SER A 378 3.42 -43.87 -12.35
CA SER A 378 2.32 -44.17 -13.25
C SER A 378 1.14 -43.22 -13.06
N ASP A 379 0.32 -43.11 -14.12
CA ASP A 379 -0.94 -42.36 -14.15
C ASP A 379 -2.06 -43.33 -14.60
N SER A 380 -3.21 -43.28 -13.94
CA SER A 380 -4.36 -44.19 -14.17
C SER A 380 -5.12 -43.94 -15.48
N LEU A 381 -5.03 -42.75 -16.09
CA LEU A 381 -5.82 -42.40 -17.29
C LEU A 381 -5.03 -41.53 -18.27
N GLY A 382 -4.67 -42.06 -19.45
CA GLY A 382 -4.22 -41.24 -20.58
C GLY A 382 -2.81 -40.63 -20.51
N SER A 383 -2.12 -40.75 -19.36
CA SER A 383 -0.73 -40.28 -19.16
C SER A 383 -0.55 -38.77 -19.34
N ASN A 384 -1.54 -37.98 -18.92
CA ASN A 384 -1.50 -36.52 -18.95
C ASN A 384 -1.16 -35.90 -17.60
N ALA A 385 -1.44 -36.57 -16.48
CA ALA A 385 -1.15 -36.04 -15.16
C ALA A 385 0.36 -36.01 -14.89
N LYS A 386 0.85 -34.89 -14.38
CA LYS A 386 2.27 -34.65 -14.12
C LYS A 386 2.46 -33.94 -12.79
N VAL A 387 3.37 -34.48 -12.01
CA VAL A 387 3.91 -33.85 -10.81
C VAL A 387 5.38 -33.55 -11.06
N ARG A 388 5.78 -32.30 -10.87
CA ARG A 388 7.19 -31.91 -10.91
C ARG A 388 7.89 -32.53 -9.70
N VAL A 389 9.08 -33.09 -9.93
CA VAL A 389 9.93 -33.67 -8.89
C VAL A 389 11.28 -32.97 -8.91
N ALA A 390 11.77 -32.60 -7.73
CA ALA A 390 13.11 -32.07 -7.50
C ALA A 390 13.77 -32.82 -6.34
N THR A 391 15.07 -33.08 -6.45
CA THR A 391 15.90 -33.77 -5.45
C THR A 391 16.98 -32.84 -4.94
#